data_AF-A0A382CDB5-F1
#
_entry.id   AF-A0A382CDB5-F1
#
_cell.length_a   1.000
_cell.length_b   1.000
_cell.length_c   1.000
_cell.angle_alpha   90.00
_cell.angle_beta   90.00
_cell.angle_gamma   90.00
#
_symmetry.space_group_name_H-M   'P 1'
#
loop_
_entity.id
_entity.type
_entity.pdbx_description
1 polymer ?
#
loop_
_entity_poly.entity_id
_entity_poly.type
_entity_poly.pdbx_seq_one_letter_code
_entity_poly.pdbx_strand_id
1 'polypeptide(L)'
;MKVLFSIFIFLFSISLSLEAIASHPSHGGTRYWVGTVDGASFSDDANWSRWPGSSALSWIAPNSRKQAIFTIHSLVNAKLFSNAVVKKLTTWNDYSGTIDLNGKKLKSNRGILVKNGTILVPSGSVLENRKITTLQNNGTLDATNGNLLFHHNFLLKAGGTLNAPDGDNSRFKVKGGFNIYSGSTFNHNNGTVSLIPRWNSAINIQDGPGSGRNFYNLFKSGRKEAVLYSDIEVLNDLTIVGSRGGITAKTYEIKVGGDWFAAASTSFSRNTGKVTFNGSSAQTIKSAASFYDLQISSSDVSLLKNTTVTGTLTIDSGATLDLNGFNLTAATLVNNGNLQLKGSETVSITTMDTDSGTVTYDGTGTYTQLAAGDNYFNLTLNSSSGSITLDANLDVNGSLTITDGTLNTGNNDINVAKNWTNNKNFISGTGKVTFDGDSNIITGGTGDSNDFYDVT
;
A
#
# COMPACT_ATOMS: atom_id res chain seq x y z
N MET A 1 -26.63 -5.30 34.00
CA MET A 1 -26.60 -6.49 33.11
C MET A 1 -25.36 -6.36 32.24
N LYS A 2 -24.56 -7.45 32.14
CA LYS A 2 -23.11 -7.47 31.89
C LYS A 2 -22.61 -6.69 30.66
N VAL A 3 -21.65 -5.79 30.89
CA VAL A 3 -20.75 -5.23 29.87
C VAL A 3 -19.72 -6.31 29.54
N LEU A 4 -19.78 -6.91 28.35
CA LEU A 4 -18.74 -7.80 27.85
C LEU A 4 -17.56 -6.96 27.33
N PHE A 5 -16.50 -6.88 28.13
CA PHE A 5 -15.17 -6.52 27.66
C PHE A 5 -14.66 -7.66 26.76
N SER A 6 -14.65 -7.45 25.45
CA SER A 6 -13.96 -8.34 24.51
C SER A 6 -12.45 -8.13 24.64
N ILE A 7 -11.82 -8.90 25.51
CA ILE A 7 -10.36 -9.04 25.57
C ILE A 7 -9.92 -9.83 24.32
N PHE A 8 -9.41 -9.13 23.32
CA PHE A 8 -8.67 -9.73 22.22
C PHE A 8 -7.28 -10.15 22.72
N ILE A 9 -7.13 -11.42 23.08
CA ILE A 9 -5.81 -12.02 23.34
C ILE A 9 -5.11 -12.18 21.98
N PHE A 10 -4.29 -11.20 21.59
CA PHE A 10 -3.29 -11.38 20.56
C PHE A 10 -2.07 -12.07 21.19
N LEU A 11 -1.78 -13.30 20.78
CA LEU A 11 -0.55 -14.00 21.16
C LEU A 11 0.66 -13.20 20.64
N PHE A 12 1.27 -12.43 21.53
CA PHE A 12 2.62 -11.91 21.38
C PHE A 12 3.59 -13.08 21.46
N SER A 13 4.16 -13.49 20.33
CA SER A 13 5.42 -14.24 20.37
C SER A 13 6.56 -13.24 20.49
N ILE A 14 6.82 -12.76 21.71
CA ILE A 14 8.10 -12.17 22.06
C ILE A 14 9.12 -13.32 21.92
N SER A 15 9.86 -13.36 20.80
CA SER A 15 11.01 -14.25 20.71
C SER A 15 12.16 -13.60 21.50
N LEU A 16 12.14 -13.77 22.82
CA LEU A 16 13.36 -13.71 23.61
C LEU A 16 14.28 -14.77 23.02
N SER A 17 15.36 -14.33 22.38
CA SER A 17 16.45 -15.20 21.95
C SER A 17 17.14 -15.74 23.19
N LEU A 18 16.59 -16.83 23.74
CA LEU A 18 17.41 -17.75 24.50
C LEU A 18 18.32 -18.40 23.46
N GLU A 19 19.60 -18.02 23.44
CA GLU A 19 20.65 -18.77 22.74
C GLU A 19 20.82 -20.12 23.44
N ALA A 20 19.83 -20.99 23.24
CA ALA A 20 20.01 -22.39 23.51
C ALA A 20 21.00 -22.90 22.46
N ILE A 21 22.17 -23.32 22.92
CA ILE A 21 23.00 -24.35 22.27
C ILE A 21 22.02 -25.41 21.75
N ALA A 22 21.71 -25.36 20.46
CA ALA A 22 20.72 -26.24 19.86
C ALA A 22 21.36 -27.63 19.79
N SER A 23 21.13 -28.45 20.81
CA SER A 23 21.41 -29.87 20.79
C SER A 23 20.85 -30.47 19.49
N HIS A 24 21.70 -31.15 18.72
CA HIS A 24 21.36 -31.77 17.45
C HIS A 24 20.11 -32.67 17.62
N PRO A 25 19.04 -32.49 16.83
CA PRO A 25 17.81 -33.26 17.02
C PRO A 25 18.01 -34.74 16.67
N SER A 26 17.49 -35.62 17.55
CA SER A 26 17.51 -37.10 17.54
C SER A 26 17.70 -37.78 16.18
N HIS A 27 18.67 -38.71 16.12
CA HIS A 27 19.31 -39.33 14.95
C HIS A 27 18.43 -40.08 13.93
N GLY A 28 17.15 -40.36 14.23
CA GLY A 28 16.27 -41.08 13.30
C GLY A 28 15.64 -40.19 12.20
N GLY A 29 15.44 -38.89 12.48
CA GLY A 29 14.58 -38.01 11.68
C GLY A 29 15.30 -36.99 10.81
N THR A 30 16.62 -37.01 10.77
CA THR A 30 17.46 -35.93 10.23
C THR A 30 18.44 -36.47 9.19
N ARG A 31 18.74 -35.66 8.17
CA ARG A 31 19.76 -35.92 7.15
C ARG A 31 20.61 -34.69 6.94
N TYR A 32 21.92 -34.88 6.87
CA TYR A 32 22.93 -33.87 6.62
C TYR A 32 23.42 -34.00 5.18
N TRP A 33 23.51 -32.87 4.48
CA TRP A 33 24.03 -32.83 3.12
C TRP A 33 25.53 -33.05 3.10
N VAL A 34 25.97 -34.07 2.35
CA VAL A 34 27.37 -34.52 2.24
C VAL A 34 27.75 -34.84 0.79
N GLY A 35 27.06 -34.24 -0.19
CA GLY A 35 27.40 -34.39 -1.60
C GLY A 35 28.87 -34.03 -1.88
N THR A 36 29.45 -34.66 -2.88
CA THR A 36 30.89 -34.54 -3.20
C THR A 36 31.17 -33.86 -4.54
N VAL A 37 30.13 -33.63 -5.35
CA VAL A 37 30.22 -32.99 -6.67
C VAL A 37 29.32 -31.76 -6.66
N ASP A 38 29.78 -30.66 -7.25
CA ASP A 38 28.98 -29.44 -7.32
C ASP A 38 27.70 -29.65 -8.15
N GLY A 39 26.58 -29.19 -7.61
CA GLY A 39 25.26 -29.46 -8.17
C GLY A 39 24.80 -30.92 -8.03
N ALA A 40 25.33 -31.66 -7.05
CA ALA A 40 24.89 -33.02 -6.77
C ALA A 40 23.38 -33.09 -6.49
N SER A 41 22.77 -34.22 -6.86
CA SER A 41 21.33 -34.42 -6.79
C SER A 41 20.82 -34.45 -5.35
N PHE A 42 19.91 -33.52 -5.03
CA PHE A 42 19.23 -33.44 -3.74
C PHE A 42 18.42 -34.72 -3.42
N SER A 43 17.93 -35.41 -4.45
CA SER A 43 17.08 -36.59 -4.32
C SER A 43 17.86 -37.91 -4.29
N ASP A 44 19.18 -37.87 -4.46
CA ASP A 44 20.03 -39.05 -4.43
C ASP A 44 20.47 -39.36 -3.00
N ASP A 45 20.14 -40.57 -2.53
CA ASP A 45 20.47 -41.08 -1.20
C ASP A 45 21.98 -41.09 -0.92
N ALA A 46 22.81 -41.17 -1.97
CA ALA A 46 24.26 -41.08 -1.82
C ALA A 46 24.71 -39.74 -1.25
N ASN A 47 23.97 -38.64 -1.46
CA ASN A 47 24.41 -37.31 -1.03
C ASN A 47 23.98 -36.94 0.41
N TRP A 48 23.48 -37.91 1.19
CA TRP A 48 22.95 -37.69 2.53
C TRP A 48 23.54 -38.61 3.59
N SER A 49 23.70 -38.06 4.81
CA SER A 49 24.11 -38.82 5.99
C SER A 49 23.24 -38.58 7.23
N ARG A 50 23.30 -39.49 8.21
CA ARG A 50 22.75 -39.31 9.56
C ARG A 50 23.59 -38.39 10.44
N TRP A 51 24.84 -38.14 10.06
CA TRP A 51 25.80 -37.36 10.82
C TRP A 51 26.41 -36.26 9.96
N PRO A 52 26.71 -35.08 10.53
CA PRO A 52 27.45 -34.05 9.83
C PRO A 52 28.88 -34.54 9.52
N GLY A 53 29.41 -34.22 8.33
CA GLY A 53 30.82 -34.47 7.97
C GLY A 53 31.22 -35.93 7.74
N SER A 54 30.35 -36.90 7.99
CA SER A 54 30.62 -38.31 7.66
C SER A 54 30.51 -38.58 6.16
N SER A 55 31.15 -39.65 5.68
CA SER A 55 30.99 -40.12 4.30
C SER A 55 29.52 -40.44 3.96
N ALA A 56 29.21 -40.24 2.68
CA ALA A 56 28.02 -40.73 2.02
C ALA A 56 27.84 -42.24 2.24
N LEU A 57 26.82 -42.65 3.01
CA LEU A 57 26.51 -44.07 3.27
C LEU A 57 25.16 -44.49 2.65
N SER A 58 24.74 -43.82 1.57
CA SER A 58 23.47 -44.08 0.87
C SER A 58 22.26 -44.07 1.82
N TRP A 59 22.13 -43.01 2.61
CA TRP A 59 21.00 -42.87 3.50
C TRP A 59 19.84 -42.22 2.77
N ILE A 60 18.65 -42.83 2.92
CA ILE A 60 17.39 -42.30 2.37
C ILE A 60 17.34 -40.78 2.46
N ALA A 61 17.29 -40.13 1.31
CA ALA A 61 17.24 -38.69 1.14
C ALA A 61 16.06 -38.09 1.92
N PRO A 62 16.13 -36.79 2.26
CA PRO A 62 15.04 -36.07 2.88
C PRO A 62 13.71 -36.29 2.15
N ASN A 63 12.72 -36.70 2.92
CA ASN A 63 11.35 -36.89 2.46
C ASN A 63 10.39 -36.21 3.44
N SER A 64 9.08 -36.37 3.25
CA SER A 64 8.05 -35.77 4.11
C SER A 64 8.19 -36.04 5.62
N ARG A 65 8.96 -37.08 6.01
CA ARG A 65 9.24 -37.47 7.40
C ARG A 65 10.66 -37.17 7.87
N LYS A 66 11.59 -36.79 6.97
CA LYS A 66 13.01 -36.53 7.28
C LYS A 66 13.37 -35.05 7.06
N GLN A 67 14.19 -34.51 7.94
CA GLN A 67 14.68 -33.13 7.85
C GLN A 67 15.94 -33.08 6.97
N ALA A 68 16.07 -32.02 6.18
CA ALA A 68 17.27 -31.70 5.42
C ALA A 68 18.06 -30.61 6.17
N ILE A 69 19.33 -30.87 6.47
CA ILE A 69 20.22 -29.97 7.19
C ILE A 69 21.50 -29.73 6.38
N PHE A 70 21.89 -28.46 6.28
CA PHE A 70 23.13 -27.99 5.69
C PHE A 70 23.97 -27.28 6.76
N THR A 71 25.26 -27.58 6.82
CA THR A 71 26.22 -27.13 7.86
C THR A 71 27.55 -26.74 7.21
N ILE A 72 28.59 -26.43 8.01
CA ILE A 72 29.96 -26.24 7.50
C ILE A 72 30.50 -27.43 6.68
N HIS A 73 30.00 -28.64 6.95
CA HIS A 73 30.43 -29.84 6.23
C HIS A 73 29.71 -30.04 4.89
N SER A 74 28.77 -29.17 4.55
CA SER A 74 28.03 -29.19 3.28
C SER A 74 28.78 -28.37 2.24
N LEU A 75 29.84 -28.98 1.67
CA LEU A 75 30.89 -28.28 0.92
C LEU A 75 30.54 -27.94 -0.54
N VAL A 76 29.52 -28.57 -1.11
CA VAL A 76 29.13 -28.40 -2.51
C VAL A 76 27.65 -28.02 -2.62
N ASN A 77 27.26 -27.37 -3.72
CA ASN A 77 25.88 -26.96 -3.93
C ASN A 77 24.97 -28.18 -4.15
N ALA A 78 23.74 -28.09 -3.65
CA ALA A 78 22.70 -29.10 -3.91
C ALA A 78 21.80 -28.64 -5.05
N LYS A 79 21.40 -29.57 -5.93
CA LYS A 79 20.52 -29.28 -7.06
C LYS A 79 19.35 -30.25 -7.14
N LEU A 80 18.16 -29.73 -7.43
CA LEU A 80 16.98 -30.56 -7.65
C LEU A 80 16.90 -31.01 -9.11
N PHE A 81 16.80 -32.32 -9.34
CA PHE A 81 16.46 -32.90 -10.65
C PHE A 81 15.02 -33.43 -10.69
N SER A 82 14.36 -33.52 -9.54
CA SER A 82 12.97 -33.90 -9.37
C SER A 82 12.32 -33.05 -8.27
N ASN A 83 10.98 -33.02 -8.24
CA ASN A 83 10.26 -32.38 -7.15
C ASN A 83 10.57 -33.09 -5.82
N ALA A 84 10.83 -32.32 -4.77
CA ALA A 84 11.23 -32.85 -3.47
C ALA A 84 10.29 -32.35 -2.35
N VAL A 85 10.14 -33.17 -1.32
CA VAL A 85 9.38 -32.84 -0.11
C VAL A 85 10.23 -33.16 1.10
N VAL A 86 10.32 -32.24 2.06
CA VAL A 86 11.06 -32.46 3.31
C VAL A 86 10.15 -32.25 4.52
N LYS A 87 10.49 -32.89 5.64
CA LYS A 87 9.84 -32.58 6.93
C LYS A 87 10.16 -31.15 7.33
N LYS A 88 11.42 -30.74 7.28
CA LYS A 88 11.92 -29.39 7.60
C LYS A 88 13.20 -29.17 6.79
N LEU A 89 13.44 -27.93 6.36
CA LEU A 89 14.71 -27.52 5.75
C LEU A 89 15.44 -26.57 6.70
N THR A 90 16.75 -26.76 6.88
CA THR A 90 17.57 -25.88 7.73
C THR A 90 18.97 -25.71 7.14
N THR A 91 19.40 -24.45 6.97
CA THR A 91 20.81 -24.10 6.77
C THR A 91 21.34 -23.43 8.04
N TRP A 92 22.53 -23.83 8.48
CA TRP A 92 23.18 -23.28 9.68
C TRP A 92 24.08 -22.09 9.34
N ASN A 93 24.54 -21.40 10.38
CA ASN A 93 25.33 -20.16 10.28
C ASN A 93 26.63 -20.31 9.49
N ASP A 94 27.13 -21.53 9.47
CA ASP A 94 28.42 -21.96 8.96
C ASP A 94 28.33 -22.54 7.54
N TYR A 95 27.12 -22.63 6.97
CA TYR A 95 26.89 -23.02 5.59
C TYR A 95 27.00 -21.82 4.65
N SER A 96 27.71 -21.96 3.53
CA SER A 96 27.89 -20.88 2.54
C SER A 96 27.44 -21.25 1.13
N GLY A 97 26.98 -22.48 0.90
CA GLY A 97 26.60 -22.97 -0.43
C GLY A 97 25.20 -22.54 -0.89
N THR A 98 24.78 -23.09 -2.02
CA THR A 98 23.48 -22.88 -2.65
C THR A 98 22.67 -24.16 -2.74
N ILE A 99 21.37 -24.07 -2.45
CA ILE A 99 20.37 -25.08 -2.78
C ILE A 99 19.60 -24.57 -4.00
N ASP A 100 19.91 -25.11 -5.17
CA ASP A 100 19.31 -24.74 -6.46
C ASP A 100 18.08 -25.62 -6.75
N LEU A 101 16.90 -25.00 -6.80
CA LEU A 101 15.65 -25.69 -7.12
C LEU A 101 15.52 -26.07 -8.60
N ASN A 102 16.30 -25.46 -9.51
CA ASN A 102 16.48 -25.91 -10.89
C ASN A 102 15.19 -26.26 -11.67
N GLY A 103 14.22 -25.35 -11.62
CA GLY A 103 12.92 -25.51 -12.29
C GLY A 103 12.00 -26.55 -11.62
N LYS A 104 12.28 -26.95 -10.38
CA LYS A 104 11.51 -27.94 -9.61
C LYS A 104 10.87 -27.33 -8.39
N LYS A 105 9.94 -28.09 -7.82
CA LYS A 105 9.28 -27.77 -6.56
C LYS A 105 10.00 -28.38 -5.38
N LEU A 106 10.32 -27.56 -4.38
CA LEU A 106 10.70 -28.00 -3.05
C LEU A 106 9.61 -27.64 -2.04
N LYS A 107 9.13 -28.63 -1.29
CA LYS A 107 8.11 -28.43 -0.27
C LYS A 107 8.61 -28.78 1.12
N SER A 108 8.47 -27.87 2.09
CA SER A 108 8.69 -28.15 3.51
C SER A 108 7.37 -28.26 4.29
N ASN A 109 7.24 -29.28 5.12
CA ASN A 109 6.03 -29.52 5.94
C ASN A 109 6.05 -28.89 7.34
N ARG A 110 7.23 -28.62 7.91
CA ARG A 110 7.41 -28.14 9.30
C ARG A 110 8.34 -26.94 9.42
N GLY A 111 8.57 -26.22 8.33
CA GLY A 111 9.25 -24.92 8.35
C GLY A 111 10.52 -24.89 7.54
N ILE A 112 11.01 -23.67 7.32
CA ILE A 112 12.28 -23.38 6.66
C ILE A 112 13.02 -22.41 7.56
N LEU A 113 14.28 -22.72 7.87
CA LEU A 113 15.18 -21.82 8.58
C LEU A 113 16.44 -21.67 7.75
N VAL A 114 16.74 -20.45 7.32
CA VAL A 114 17.97 -20.12 6.57
C VAL A 114 18.78 -19.17 7.42
N LYS A 115 19.90 -19.65 7.97
CA LYS A 115 20.81 -18.81 8.77
C LYS A 115 22.02 -18.31 7.97
N ASN A 116 22.44 -19.05 6.96
CA ASN A 116 23.48 -18.63 6.01
C ASN A 116 23.32 -19.45 4.70
N GLY A 117 24.07 -19.10 3.67
CA GLY A 117 23.95 -19.64 2.33
C GLY A 117 22.65 -19.24 1.63
N THR A 118 22.44 -19.81 0.45
CA THR A 118 21.37 -19.40 -0.47
C THR A 118 20.41 -20.54 -0.76
N ILE A 119 19.11 -20.26 -0.71
CA ILE A 119 18.11 -21.05 -1.45
C ILE A 119 17.81 -20.29 -2.73
N LEU A 120 18.14 -20.88 -3.88
CA LEU A 120 17.88 -20.31 -5.20
C LEU A 120 16.62 -20.95 -5.80
N VAL A 121 15.62 -20.12 -6.10
CA VAL A 121 14.33 -20.49 -6.69
C VAL A 121 14.29 -19.87 -8.10
N PRO A 122 14.92 -20.49 -9.11
CA PRO A 122 14.96 -19.94 -10.46
C PRO A 122 13.61 -20.12 -11.19
N SER A 123 13.52 -19.65 -12.44
CA SER A 123 12.34 -19.82 -13.29
C SER A 123 11.84 -21.28 -13.33
N GLY A 124 10.51 -21.44 -13.33
CA GLY A 124 9.83 -22.73 -13.23
C GLY A 124 9.83 -23.37 -11.83
N SER A 125 10.58 -22.82 -10.87
CA SER A 125 10.69 -23.39 -9.52
C SER A 125 9.60 -22.88 -8.57
N VAL A 126 9.30 -23.70 -7.55
CA VAL A 126 8.37 -23.33 -6.48
C VAL A 126 8.94 -23.75 -5.13
N LEU A 127 9.08 -22.80 -4.22
CA LEU A 127 9.34 -23.08 -2.80
C LEU A 127 8.02 -23.00 -2.01
N GLU A 128 7.50 -24.15 -1.58
CA GLU A 128 6.30 -24.24 -0.75
C GLU A 128 6.67 -24.54 0.72
N ASN A 129 6.11 -23.79 1.68
CA ASN A 129 6.28 -24.10 3.10
C ASN A 129 4.94 -24.09 3.86
N ARG A 130 4.73 -25.08 4.71
CA ARG A 130 3.51 -25.23 5.51
C ARG A 130 3.53 -24.57 6.89
N LYS A 131 4.72 -24.28 7.42
CA LYS A 131 4.91 -23.64 8.74
C LYS A 131 5.76 -22.39 8.59
N ILE A 132 6.29 -21.88 9.70
CA ILE A 132 7.06 -20.64 9.71
C ILE A 132 8.26 -20.76 8.76
N THR A 133 8.49 -19.71 7.96
CA THR A 133 9.74 -19.49 7.21
C THR A 133 10.52 -18.40 7.93
N THR A 134 11.80 -18.64 8.21
CA THR A 134 12.68 -17.66 8.83
C THR A 134 13.98 -17.55 8.04
N LEU A 135 14.32 -16.32 7.64
CA LEU A 135 15.63 -15.95 7.10
C LEU A 135 16.31 -15.06 8.13
N GLN A 136 17.58 -15.29 8.43
CA GLN A 136 18.32 -14.55 9.44
C GLN A 136 19.83 -14.64 9.21
N ASN A 137 20.60 -13.83 9.93
CA ASN A 137 22.06 -13.78 9.94
C ASN A 137 22.64 -13.46 8.56
N ASN A 138 22.98 -14.42 7.71
CA ASN A 138 23.40 -14.17 6.32
C ASN A 138 22.59 -15.02 5.34
N GLY A 139 21.48 -15.60 5.80
CA GLY A 139 20.63 -16.48 5.02
C GLY A 139 19.92 -15.74 3.91
N THR A 140 20.10 -16.22 2.67
CA THR A 140 19.49 -15.64 1.48
C THR A 140 18.45 -16.57 0.89
N LEU A 141 17.28 -16.02 0.56
CA LEU A 141 16.31 -16.64 -0.33
C LEU A 141 16.26 -15.79 -1.60
N ASP A 142 16.77 -16.33 -2.70
CA ASP A 142 16.66 -15.69 -4.01
C ASP A 142 15.57 -16.36 -4.82
N ALA A 143 14.48 -15.65 -5.03
CA ALA A 143 13.33 -16.09 -5.79
C ALA A 143 12.93 -15.08 -6.87
N THR A 144 13.87 -14.24 -7.32
CA THR A 144 13.62 -13.18 -8.31
C THR A 144 12.80 -13.68 -9.50
N ASN A 145 13.14 -14.85 -10.05
CA ASN A 145 12.45 -15.47 -11.19
C ASN A 145 11.53 -16.64 -10.80
N GLY A 146 11.38 -16.90 -9.51
CA GLY A 146 10.71 -18.08 -8.97
C GLY A 146 9.31 -17.84 -8.44
N ASN A 147 8.80 -18.82 -7.69
CA ASN A 147 7.53 -18.75 -6.99
C ASN A 147 7.68 -19.14 -5.51
N LEU A 148 7.07 -18.36 -4.63
CA LEU A 148 7.04 -18.57 -3.20
C LEU A 148 5.60 -18.79 -2.72
N LEU A 149 5.38 -19.91 -2.02
CA LEU A 149 4.08 -20.25 -1.44
C LEU A 149 4.23 -20.58 0.05
N PHE A 150 4.00 -19.59 0.90
CA PHE A 150 4.12 -19.73 2.36
C PHE A 150 2.74 -19.79 3.00
N HIS A 151 2.43 -20.93 3.64
CA HIS A 151 1.11 -21.15 4.25
C HIS A 151 1.03 -20.66 5.71
N HIS A 152 2.09 -20.03 6.22
CA HIS A 152 2.21 -19.53 7.58
C HIS A 152 3.03 -18.24 7.57
N ASN A 153 3.34 -17.73 8.75
CA ASN A 153 4.14 -16.52 8.94
C ASN A 153 5.51 -16.61 8.25
N PHE A 154 5.85 -15.55 7.53
CA PHE A 154 7.17 -15.26 7.02
C PHE A 154 7.87 -14.27 7.96
N LEU A 155 9.10 -14.58 8.36
CA LEU A 155 9.92 -13.78 9.25
C LEU A 155 11.27 -13.53 8.57
N LEU A 156 11.51 -12.28 8.18
CA LEU A 156 12.80 -11.82 7.68
C LEU A 156 13.50 -11.09 8.83
N LYS A 157 14.46 -11.76 9.45
CA LYS A 157 15.19 -11.28 10.63
C LYS A 157 16.54 -10.66 10.26
N ALA A 158 17.14 -9.95 11.21
CA ALA A 158 18.43 -9.27 11.07
C ALA A 158 19.44 -10.08 10.24
N GLY A 159 20.00 -9.41 9.23
CA GLY A 159 20.96 -9.89 8.24
C GLY A 159 20.42 -10.90 7.20
N GLY A 160 19.21 -11.42 7.39
CA GLY A 160 18.53 -12.22 6.36
C GLY A 160 18.19 -11.37 5.13
N THR A 161 18.27 -11.99 3.96
CA THR A 161 17.95 -11.35 2.66
C THR A 161 16.88 -12.13 1.91
N LEU A 162 15.86 -11.44 1.41
CA LEU A 162 14.89 -11.96 0.46
C LEU A 162 14.97 -11.16 -0.85
N ASN A 163 15.35 -11.83 -1.95
CA ASN A 163 15.09 -11.33 -3.30
C ASN A 163 13.76 -11.93 -3.76
N ALA A 164 12.69 -11.15 -3.70
CA ALA A 164 11.35 -11.63 -3.94
C ALA A 164 11.07 -11.83 -5.44
N PRO A 165 10.07 -12.66 -5.81
CA PRO A 165 9.61 -12.75 -7.18
C PRO A 165 9.15 -11.40 -7.73
N ASP A 166 9.56 -11.09 -8.96
CA ASP A 166 8.99 -10.01 -9.76
C ASP A 166 7.59 -10.36 -10.30
N GLY A 167 6.93 -9.37 -10.90
CA GLY A 167 5.66 -9.56 -11.61
C GLY A 167 4.41 -9.58 -10.72
N ASP A 168 3.42 -10.37 -11.15
CA ASP A 168 2.04 -10.27 -10.68
C ASP A 168 1.77 -10.94 -9.31
N ASN A 169 0.51 -10.88 -8.90
CA ASN A 169 0.01 -11.41 -7.62
C ASN A 169 0.04 -12.96 -7.51
N SER A 170 0.48 -13.68 -8.55
CA SER A 170 0.45 -15.15 -8.57
C SER A 170 1.67 -15.80 -7.92
N ARG A 171 2.80 -15.07 -7.84
CA ARG A 171 4.13 -15.63 -7.60
C ARG A 171 4.62 -15.61 -6.16
N PHE A 172 4.28 -14.60 -5.35
CA PHE A 172 4.63 -14.55 -3.94
C PHE A 172 3.39 -14.51 -3.03
N LYS A 173 3.02 -15.68 -2.49
CA LYS A 173 1.80 -15.85 -1.67
C LYS A 173 2.14 -16.16 -0.22
N VAL A 174 1.60 -15.38 0.71
CA VAL A 174 1.75 -15.56 2.16
C VAL A 174 0.38 -15.71 2.81
N LYS A 175 0.16 -16.82 3.52
CA LYS A 175 -1.11 -17.12 4.20
C LYS A 175 -1.09 -16.93 5.72
N GLY A 176 0.05 -16.53 6.28
CA GLY A 176 0.17 -16.03 7.64
C GLY A 176 0.58 -14.56 7.65
N GLY A 177 1.26 -14.14 8.72
CA GLY A 177 1.80 -12.79 8.82
C GLY A 177 3.07 -12.57 8.00
N PHE A 178 3.29 -11.32 7.60
CA PHE A 178 4.49 -10.87 6.91
C PHE A 178 5.28 -9.95 7.84
N ASN A 179 6.47 -10.38 8.25
CA ASN A 179 7.23 -9.72 9.32
C ASN A 179 8.66 -9.46 8.85
N ILE A 180 9.02 -8.19 8.72
CA ILE A 180 10.38 -7.72 8.44
C ILE A 180 10.90 -7.09 9.73
N TYR A 181 12.05 -7.56 10.20
CA TYR A 181 12.71 -7.05 11.41
C TYR A 181 13.88 -6.14 11.05
N SER A 182 14.31 -5.35 12.02
CA SER A 182 15.42 -4.41 11.85
C SER A 182 16.70 -5.13 11.38
N GLY A 183 17.45 -4.45 10.52
CA GLY A 183 18.71 -4.95 9.96
C GLY A 183 18.59 -6.05 8.91
N SER A 184 17.41 -6.27 8.33
CA SER A 184 17.18 -7.25 7.26
C SER A 184 16.94 -6.58 5.90
N THR A 185 17.06 -7.33 4.81
CA THR A 185 16.96 -6.80 3.44
C THR A 185 15.87 -7.49 2.63
N PHE A 186 14.81 -6.75 2.28
CA PHE A 186 13.74 -7.19 1.39
C PHE A 186 13.83 -6.45 0.04
N ASN A 187 14.29 -7.16 -0.98
CA ASN A 187 14.31 -6.68 -2.35
C ASN A 187 13.02 -7.15 -3.03
N HIS A 188 12.08 -6.23 -3.21
CA HIS A 188 10.75 -6.53 -3.77
C HIS A 188 10.78 -6.83 -5.28
N ASN A 189 11.83 -6.42 -6.00
CA ASN A 189 12.04 -6.67 -7.44
C ASN A 189 10.83 -6.31 -8.33
N ASN A 190 10.23 -5.16 -8.09
CA ASN A 190 8.99 -4.70 -8.72
C ASN A 190 7.84 -5.73 -8.73
N GLY A 191 7.84 -6.66 -7.77
CA GLY A 191 6.88 -7.73 -7.66
C GLY A 191 5.71 -7.43 -6.73
N THR A 192 4.80 -8.40 -6.66
CA THR A 192 3.59 -8.32 -5.83
C THR A 192 3.65 -9.28 -4.66
N VAL A 193 3.51 -8.76 -3.43
CA VAL A 193 3.26 -9.59 -2.25
C VAL A 193 1.77 -9.86 -2.13
N SER A 194 1.36 -11.12 -2.26
CA SER A 194 -0.03 -11.55 -2.12
C SER A 194 -0.32 -12.10 -0.73
N LEU A 195 -1.00 -11.30 0.08
CA LEU A 195 -1.49 -11.70 1.40
C LEU A 195 -2.84 -12.40 1.27
N ILE A 196 -2.87 -13.68 1.64
CA ILE A 196 -4.08 -14.53 1.62
C ILE A 196 -4.24 -15.21 2.99
N PRO A 197 -4.38 -14.42 4.06
CA PRO A 197 -4.30 -14.93 5.42
C PRO A 197 -5.37 -15.99 5.74
N ARG A 198 -4.98 -17.01 6.52
CA ARG A 198 -5.90 -18.04 7.07
C ARG A 198 -6.39 -17.73 8.48
N TRP A 199 -5.75 -16.77 9.13
CA TRP A 199 -6.08 -16.21 10.45
C TRP A 199 -5.86 -14.72 10.40
N ASN A 200 -6.33 -13.97 11.41
CA ASN A 200 -5.91 -12.57 11.52
C ASN A 200 -4.38 -12.53 11.63
N SER A 201 -3.74 -11.85 10.69
CA SER A 201 -2.31 -11.94 10.46
C SER A 201 -1.68 -10.56 10.53
N ALA A 202 -0.51 -10.46 11.16
CA ALA A 202 0.21 -9.21 11.25
C ALA A 202 0.93 -8.87 9.93
N ILE A 203 0.92 -7.59 9.57
CA ILE A 203 1.97 -6.98 8.76
C ILE A 203 2.80 -6.15 9.73
N ASN A 204 4.07 -6.49 9.86
CA ASN A 204 4.99 -5.83 10.79
C ASN A 204 6.30 -5.52 10.08
N ILE A 205 6.58 -4.24 9.88
CA ILE A 205 7.81 -3.72 9.31
C ILE A 205 8.53 -2.95 10.42
N GLN A 206 9.47 -3.61 11.09
CA GLN A 206 10.17 -3.01 12.21
C GLN A 206 11.02 -1.82 11.73
N ASP A 207 10.94 -0.73 12.50
CA ASP A 207 11.44 0.61 12.17
C ASP A 207 10.78 1.28 10.95
N GLY A 208 9.58 0.80 10.57
CA GLY A 208 8.73 1.41 9.56
C GLY A 208 9.22 1.22 8.13
N PRO A 209 8.56 1.87 7.15
CA PRO A 209 8.98 1.84 5.76
C PRO A 209 10.39 2.40 5.56
N GLY A 210 11.02 2.02 4.45
CA GLY A 210 12.35 2.44 4.06
C GLY A 210 12.97 1.51 3.02
N SER A 211 14.17 1.87 2.56
CA SER A 211 14.93 1.05 1.61
C SER A 211 15.09 -0.38 2.13
N GLY A 212 14.76 -1.36 1.28
CA GLY A 212 14.78 -2.78 1.66
C GLY A 212 13.66 -3.22 2.60
N ARG A 213 12.60 -2.42 2.81
CA ARG A 213 11.48 -2.75 3.71
C ARG A 213 10.10 -2.38 3.15
N ASN A 214 10.05 -1.70 2.01
CA ASN A 214 8.83 -1.31 1.32
C ASN A 214 8.26 -2.44 0.46
N PHE A 215 6.94 -2.43 0.27
CA PHE A 215 6.31 -3.20 -0.80
C PHE A 215 6.43 -2.44 -2.11
N TYR A 216 6.52 -3.16 -3.24
CA TYR A 216 6.25 -2.53 -4.52
C TYR A 216 4.76 -2.57 -4.82
N ASN A 217 4.21 -3.76 -5.09
CA ASN A 217 2.78 -4.01 -5.11
C ASN A 217 2.35 -4.81 -3.87
N LEU A 218 1.19 -4.48 -3.32
CA LEU A 218 0.57 -5.24 -2.24
C LEU A 218 -0.83 -5.67 -2.63
N PHE A 219 -1.05 -6.98 -2.67
CA PHE A 219 -2.34 -7.58 -3.02
C PHE A 219 -2.93 -8.31 -1.82
N LYS A 220 -4.12 -7.89 -1.37
CA LYS A 220 -4.83 -8.52 -0.27
C LYS A 220 -6.09 -9.22 -0.77
N SER A 221 -6.21 -10.50 -0.43
CA SER A 221 -7.42 -11.30 -0.68
C SER A 221 -7.70 -12.29 0.46
N GLY A 222 -8.77 -13.07 0.34
CA GLY A 222 -9.16 -14.06 1.32
C GLY A 222 -9.87 -13.46 2.54
N ARG A 223 -10.60 -14.31 3.28
CA ARG A 223 -11.62 -13.90 4.25
C ARG A 223 -11.11 -13.44 5.62
N LYS A 224 -9.80 -13.38 5.83
CA LYS A 224 -9.19 -12.99 7.10
C LYS A 224 -8.44 -11.69 6.97
N GLU A 225 -8.32 -10.96 8.07
CA GLU A 225 -7.71 -9.63 8.09
C GLU A 225 -6.19 -9.72 8.03
N ALA A 226 -5.59 -8.76 7.34
CA ALA A 226 -4.20 -8.39 7.54
C ALA A 226 -4.18 -7.11 8.39
N VAL A 227 -3.57 -7.18 9.56
CA VAL A 227 -3.59 -6.12 10.57
C VAL A 227 -2.22 -5.48 10.64
N LEU A 228 -2.15 -4.16 10.52
CA LEU A 228 -0.91 -3.42 10.65
C LEU A 228 -0.43 -3.38 12.10
N TYR A 229 0.89 -3.48 12.26
CA TYR A 229 1.64 -3.32 13.50
C TYR A 229 2.77 -2.27 13.37
N SER A 230 2.85 -1.63 12.22
CA SER A 230 3.76 -0.55 11.88
C SER A 230 3.16 0.19 10.68
N ASP A 231 3.70 1.37 10.39
CA ASP A 231 3.47 2.02 9.10
C ASP A 231 3.99 1.13 7.96
N ILE A 232 3.42 1.31 6.78
CA ILE A 232 3.87 0.65 5.55
C ILE A 232 3.91 1.64 4.39
N GLU A 233 4.75 1.32 3.41
CA GLU A 233 4.79 2.02 2.13
C GLU A 233 4.69 0.99 1.00
N VAL A 234 3.80 1.28 0.07
CA VAL A 234 3.57 0.55 -1.17
C VAL A 234 3.98 1.48 -2.31
N LEU A 235 5.10 1.19 -2.96
CA LEU A 235 5.69 2.09 -3.95
C LEU A 235 4.87 2.18 -5.24
N ASN A 236 4.03 1.18 -5.51
CA ASN A 236 3.12 1.12 -6.64
C ASN A 236 1.70 0.83 -6.11
N ASP A 237 1.04 -0.25 -6.54
CA ASP A 237 -0.40 -0.42 -6.34
C ASP A 237 -0.74 -1.19 -5.06
N LEU A 238 -1.78 -0.71 -4.36
CA LEU A 238 -2.43 -1.42 -3.26
C LEU A 238 -3.82 -1.88 -3.69
N THR A 239 -3.96 -3.20 -3.84
CA THR A 239 -5.21 -3.84 -4.26
C THR A 239 -5.79 -4.72 -3.15
N ILE A 240 -7.03 -4.45 -2.74
CA ILE A 240 -7.76 -5.22 -1.73
C ILE A 240 -9.08 -5.74 -2.30
N VAL A 241 -9.19 -7.07 -2.43
CA VAL A 241 -10.34 -7.73 -3.06
C VAL A 241 -11.14 -8.58 -2.07
N GLY A 242 -12.40 -8.82 -2.42
CA GLY A 242 -13.34 -9.64 -1.65
C GLY A 242 -14.14 -8.83 -0.62
N SER A 243 -15.27 -9.40 -0.20
CA SER A 243 -16.24 -8.76 0.69
C SER A 243 -16.00 -8.98 2.19
N ARG A 244 -14.93 -9.72 2.55
CA ARG A 244 -14.56 -10.03 3.94
C ARG A 244 -13.05 -10.14 4.06
N GLY A 245 -12.50 -9.73 5.20
CA GLY A 245 -11.07 -9.87 5.50
C GLY A 245 -10.21 -8.85 4.78
N GLY A 246 -10.34 -7.57 5.15
CA GLY A 246 -9.59 -6.46 4.58
C GLY A 246 -8.19 -6.28 5.16
N ILE A 247 -7.68 -5.05 5.00
CA ILE A 247 -6.55 -4.52 5.77
C ILE A 247 -7.10 -3.66 6.92
N THR A 248 -6.53 -3.81 8.12
CA THR A 248 -6.85 -2.97 9.28
C THR A 248 -5.63 -2.14 9.65
N ALA A 249 -5.72 -0.81 9.48
CA ALA A 249 -4.61 0.12 9.71
C ALA A 249 -4.38 0.45 11.20
N LYS A 250 -5.42 0.35 12.04
CA LYS A 250 -5.38 0.82 13.44
C LYS A 250 -5.04 2.30 13.54
N THR A 251 -3.79 2.64 13.86
CA THR A 251 -3.27 4.00 13.99
C THR A 251 -2.11 4.24 13.04
N TYR A 252 -1.77 3.25 12.20
CA TYR A 252 -0.59 3.25 11.35
C TYR A 252 -0.90 3.86 9.98
N GLU A 253 0.12 4.47 9.40
CA GLU A 253 0.07 5.08 8.07
C GLU A 253 0.24 4.03 6.95
N ILE A 254 -0.51 4.20 5.87
CA ILE A 254 -0.26 3.53 4.59
C ILE A 254 0.10 4.60 3.55
N LYS A 255 1.34 4.59 3.06
CA LYS A 255 1.75 5.38 1.89
C LYS A 255 1.60 4.55 0.63
N VAL A 256 1.05 5.15 -0.42
CA VAL A 256 0.83 4.50 -1.72
C VAL A 256 1.36 5.40 -2.83
N GLY A 257 2.29 4.87 -3.62
CA GLY A 257 2.89 5.56 -4.77
C GLY A 257 2.17 5.31 -6.10
N GLY A 258 1.30 4.30 -6.18
CA GLY A 258 0.46 3.98 -7.35
C GLY A 258 -1.05 4.01 -7.02
N ASP A 259 -1.82 3.12 -7.64
CA ASP A 259 -3.27 3.12 -7.51
C ASP A 259 -3.78 2.44 -6.24
N TRP A 260 -4.91 2.94 -5.72
CA TRP A 260 -5.65 2.30 -4.64
C TRP A 260 -6.94 1.66 -5.16
N PHE A 261 -7.07 0.35 -4.95
CA PHE A 261 -8.32 -0.38 -5.19
C PHE A 261 -8.81 -1.11 -3.94
N ALA A 262 -10.04 -0.81 -3.51
CA ALA A 262 -10.71 -1.52 -2.43
C ALA A 262 -12.14 -1.88 -2.82
N ALA A 263 -12.38 -3.17 -3.06
CA ALA A 263 -13.59 -3.66 -3.73
C ALA A 263 -14.89 -3.47 -2.91
N ALA A 264 -14.82 -3.56 -1.58
CA ALA A 264 -15.97 -3.54 -0.68
C ALA A 264 -15.76 -2.57 0.48
N SER A 265 -16.85 -2.14 1.13
CA SER A 265 -16.80 -1.26 2.30
C SER A 265 -16.03 -1.86 3.48
N THR A 266 -15.89 -3.18 3.52
CA THR A 266 -15.13 -3.94 4.52
C THR A 266 -13.70 -4.26 4.10
N SER A 267 -13.27 -3.85 2.89
CA SER A 267 -11.92 -4.11 2.38
C SER A 267 -10.86 -3.34 3.16
N PHE A 268 -11.21 -2.20 3.76
CA PHE A 268 -10.29 -1.42 4.58
C PHE A 268 -10.96 -0.97 5.86
N SER A 269 -10.30 -1.23 6.98
CA SER A 269 -10.69 -0.74 8.30
C SER A 269 -9.65 0.30 8.74
N ARG A 270 -10.06 1.56 8.61
CA ARG A 270 -9.25 2.75 8.90
C ARG A 270 -8.88 2.91 10.37
N ASN A 271 -9.80 2.63 11.30
CA ASN A 271 -9.73 3.13 12.68
C ASN A 271 -9.33 4.62 12.69
N THR A 272 -8.14 4.97 13.18
CA THR A 272 -7.57 6.32 13.15
C THR A 272 -6.28 6.38 12.33
N GLY A 273 -6.05 5.41 11.44
CA GLY A 273 -4.88 5.36 10.56
C GLY A 273 -5.05 6.28 9.36
N LYS A 274 -3.92 6.86 8.92
CA LYS A 274 -3.84 7.78 7.79
C LYS A 274 -3.47 7.03 6.50
N VAL A 275 -4.05 7.43 5.37
CA VAL A 275 -3.61 6.98 4.04
C VAL A 275 -3.02 8.18 3.30
N THR A 276 -1.84 8.03 2.70
CA THR A 276 -1.13 9.09 1.99
C THR A 276 -0.83 8.66 0.56
N PHE A 277 -1.28 9.44 -0.42
CA PHE A 277 -0.96 9.25 -1.83
C PHE A 277 0.26 10.11 -2.17
N ASN A 278 1.41 9.47 -2.43
CA ASN A 278 2.72 10.13 -2.60
C ASN A 278 3.45 9.72 -3.88
N GLY A 279 2.71 9.29 -4.89
CA GLY A 279 3.25 8.89 -6.20
C GLY A 279 3.82 10.05 -6.99
N SER A 280 4.80 9.76 -7.85
CA SER A 280 5.32 10.71 -8.85
C SER A 280 4.56 10.67 -10.18
N SER A 281 3.68 9.68 -10.35
CA SER A 281 2.79 9.52 -11.51
C SER A 281 1.35 9.73 -11.07
N ALA A 282 0.45 9.94 -12.02
CA ALA A 282 -0.97 10.04 -11.74
C ALA A 282 -1.47 8.80 -10.97
N GLN A 283 -2.28 9.02 -9.94
CA GLN A 283 -2.82 7.97 -9.08
C GLN A 283 -4.35 8.00 -9.11
N THR A 284 -4.97 6.85 -8.85
CA THR A 284 -6.42 6.75 -8.77
C THR A 284 -6.89 6.15 -7.46
N ILE A 285 -8.05 6.62 -6.99
CA ILE A 285 -8.75 6.10 -5.82
C ILE A 285 -10.05 5.42 -6.25
N LYS A 286 -10.05 4.08 -6.22
CA LYS A 286 -11.25 3.27 -6.45
C LYS A 286 -11.60 2.47 -5.21
N SER A 287 -12.16 3.15 -4.22
CA SER A 287 -12.48 2.56 -2.91
C SER A 287 -13.97 2.54 -2.63
N ALA A 288 -14.50 1.36 -2.28
CA ALA A 288 -15.81 1.25 -1.64
C ALA A 288 -15.75 1.42 -0.11
N ALA A 289 -14.54 1.30 0.46
CA ALA A 289 -14.27 1.59 1.86
C ALA A 289 -13.94 3.06 2.05
N SER A 290 -14.16 3.55 3.26
CA SER A 290 -13.93 4.94 3.61
C SER A 290 -12.60 5.13 4.35
N PHE A 291 -12.06 6.33 4.29
CA PHE A 291 -10.79 6.71 4.92
C PHE A 291 -11.04 7.43 6.25
N TYR A 292 -10.07 7.40 7.17
CA TYR A 292 -10.14 8.25 8.37
C TYR A 292 -9.50 9.57 8.02
N ASP A 293 -8.17 9.61 8.03
CA ASP A 293 -7.40 10.69 7.44
C ASP A 293 -6.88 10.27 6.08
N LEU A 294 -6.98 11.18 5.11
CA LEU A 294 -6.52 11.00 3.74
C LEU A 294 -5.65 12.20 3.37
N GLN A 295 -4.40 11.94 2.99
CA GLN A 295 -3.47 12.97 2.54
C GLN A 295 -3.13 12.76 1.07
N ILE A 296 -3.23 13.83 0.29
CA ILE A 296 -2.90 13.90 -1.12
C ILE A 296 -1.62 14.72 -1.25
N SER A 297 -0.50 14.03 -1.50
CA SER A 297 0.82 14.64 -1.70
C SER A 297 1.31 14.53 -3.15
N SER A 298 0.66 13.69 -3.97
CA SER A 298 0.91 13.60 -5.41
C SER A 298 0.28 14.76 -6.17
N SER A 299 0.94 15.19 -7.25
CA SER A 299 0.46 16.27 -8.12
C SER A 299 -0.86 15.96 -8.82
N ASP A 300 -1.20 14.68 -8.97
CA ASP A 300 -2.36 14.24 -9.75
C ASP A 300 -2.98 12.98 -9.13
N VAL A 301 -4.10 13.15 -8.41
CA VAL A 301 -4.90 12.07 -7.88
C VAL A 301 -6.36 12.24 -8.30
N SER A 302 -6.93 11.23 -8.95
CA SER A 302 -8.35 11.26 -9.36
C SER A 302 -9.19 10.20 -8.66
N LEU A 303 -10.43 10.56 -8.30
CA LEU A 303 -11.41 9.58 -7.85
C LEU A 303 -11.95 8.76 -9.03
N LEU A 304 -12.19 7.47 -8.76
CA LEU A 304 -12.93 6.56 -9.64
C LEU A 304 -14.16 5.98 -8.95
N LYS A 305 -14.48 6.51 -7.77
CA LYS A 305 -15.62 6.13 -6.94
C LYS A 305 -15.88 7.20 -5.88
N ASN A 306 -17.16 7.34 -5.48
CA ASN A 306 -17.55 8.18 -4.35
C ASN A 306 -16.72 7.84 -3.11
N THR A 307 -16.18 8.87 -2.47
CA THR A 307 -15.23 8.72 -1.38
C THR A 307 -15.74 9.42 -0.11
N THR A 308 -15.49 8.78 1.03
CA THR A 308 -15.81 9.34 2.35
C THR A 308 -14.55 9.36 3.19
N VAL A 309 -14.23 10.53 3.74
CA VAL A 309 -13.13 10.79 4.67
C VAL A 309 -13.74 11.25 5.99
N THR A 310 -13.70 10.44 7.04
CA THR A 310 -14.40 10.79 8.30
C THR A 310 -13.57 11.66 9.24
N GLY A 311 -12.26 11.74 9.02
CA GLY A 311 -11.35 12.67 9.68
C GLY A 311 -10.99 13.79 8.72
N THR A 312 -9.69 14.05 8.58
CA THR A 312 -9.18 15.14 7.75
C THR A 312 -8.80 14.66 6.36
N LEU A 313 -9.31 15.35 5.34
CA LEU A 313 -8.76 15.33 3.99
C LEU A 313 -7.73 16.47 3.89
N THR A 314 -6.46 16.13 3.69
CA THR A 314 -5.38 17.09 3.45
C THR A 314 -4.95 17.02 1.99
N ILE A 315 -4.89 18.16 1.31
CA ILE A 315 -4.28 18.30 -0.02
C ILE A 315 -3.05 19.18 0.16
N ASP A 316 -1.87 18.64 -0.10
CA ASP A 316 -0.60 19.35 0.10
C ASP A 316 -0.37 20.41 -0.99
N SER A 317 0.57 21.32 -0.75
CA SER A 317 0.96 22.31 -1.76
C SER A 317 1.51 21.63 -3.02
N GLY A 318 1.03 22.06 -4.19
CA GLY A 318 1.37 21.45 -5.48
C GLY A 318 0.63 20.14 -5.78
N ALA A 319 -0.18 19.64 -4.85
CA ALA A 319 -1.01 18.46 -5.04
C ALA A 319 -2.41 18.82 -5.59
N THR A 320 -3.02 17.89 -6.32
CA THR A 320 -4.40 18.01 -6.80
C THR A 320 -5.19 16.74 -6.48
N LEU A 321 -6.38 16.92 -5.92
CA LEU A 321 -7.41 15.89 -5.88
C LEU A 321 -8.53 16.26 -6.85
N ASP A 322 -8.67 15.52 -7.94
CA ASP A 322 -9.79 15.60 -8.86
C ASP A 322 -10.90 14.63 -8.47
N LEU A 323 -12.08 15.16 -8.15
CA LEU A 323 -13.27 14.37 -7.87
C LEU A 323 -13.80 13.64 -9.11
N ASN A 324 -13.49 14.14 -10.30
CA ASN A 324 -13.75 13.48 -11.58
C ASN A 324 -15.21 12.99 -11.72
N GLY A 325 -16.18 13.80 -11.29
CA GLY A 325 -17.60 13.47 -11.33
C GLY A 325 -18.10 12.58 -10.18
N PHE A 326 -17.28 12.24 -9.19
CA PHE A 326 -17.65 11.41 -8.04
C PHE A 326 -17.89 12.23 -6.77
N ASN A 327 -18.84 11.78 -5.95
CA ASN A 327 -19.20 12.49 -4.72
C ASN A 327 -18.10 12.38 -3.65
N LEU A 328 -17.95 13.46 -2.88
CA LEU A 328 -17.04 13.53 -1.74
C LEU A 328 -17.81 13.86 -0.47
N THR A 329 -17.52 13.12 0.60
CA THR A 329 -17.90 13.52 1.97
C THR A 329 -16.64 13.59 2.82
N ALA A 330 -16.38 14.73 3.44
CA ALA A 330 -15.27 14.92 4.36
C ALA A 330 -15.72 15.59 5.67
N ALA A 331 -15.12 15.23 6.81
CA ALA A 331 -15.37 15.99 8.04
C ALA A 331 -14.64 17.34 7.98
N THR A 332 -13.33 17.32 7.77
CA THR A 332 -12.51 18.53 7.63
C THR A 332 -11.71 18.49 6.34
N LEU A 333 -11.67 19.61 5.62
CA LEU A 333 -10.74 19.85 4.53
C LEU A 333 -9.59 20.74 5.03
N VAL A 334 -8.36 20.37 4.70
CA VAL A 334 -7.17 21.22 4.78
C VAL A 334 -6.56 21.23 3.38
N ASN A 335 -6.73 22.32 2.64
CA ASN A 335 -6.40 22.42 1.24
C ASN A 335 -5.28 23.43 1.02
N ASN A 336 -4.03 22.96 0.95
CA ASN A 336 -2.88 23.79 0.55
C ASN A 336 -2.59 23.71 -0.96
N GLY A 337 -3.31 22.84 -1.67
CA GLY A 337 -3.15 22.58 -3.10
C GLY A 337 -4.44 22.91 -3.86
N ASN A 338 -4.96 21.94 -4.61
CA ASN A 338 -6.16 22.09 -5.42
C ASN A 338 -7.18 20.96 -5.19
N LEU A 339 -8.41 21.32 -4.84
CA LEU A 339 -9.58 20.44 -4.91
C LEU A 339 -10.32 20.73 -6.22
N GLN A 340 -10.33 19.78 -7.14
CA GLN A 340 -10.93 19.93 -8.47
C GLN A 340 -12.20 19.11 -8.59
N LEU A 341 -13.23 19.67 -9.24
CA LEU A 341 -14.53 19.03 -9.43
C LEU A 341 -15.24 19.54 -10.69
N LYS A 342 -16.18 18.76 -11.22
CA LYS A 342 -16.95 19.12 -12.41
C LYS A 342 -18.06 20.13 -12.11
N GLY A 343 -18.70 20.01 -10.95
CA GLY A 343 -19.89 20.77 -10.53
C GLY A 343 -21.16 19.92 -10.39
N SER A 344 -21.21 18.71 -10.97
CA SER A 344 -22.33 17.76 -10.82
C SER A 344 -22.27 16.95 -9.53
N GLU A 345 -21.13 16.95 -8.85
CA GLU A 345 -20.87 16.15 -7.65
C GLU A 345 -21.75 16.62 -6.48
N THR A 346 -22.13 15.68 -5.63
CA THR A 346 -22.57 16.03 -4.26
C THR A 346 -21.34 16.08 -3.36
N VAL A 347 -20.98 17.28 -2.90
CA VAL A 347 -19.85 17.48 -1.97
C VAL A 347 -20.39 17.93 -0.62
N SER A 348 -19.97 17.22 0.44
CA SER A 348 -20.36 17.52 1.82
C SER A 348 -19.12 17.59 2.69
N ILE A 349 -18.67 18.80 2.99
CA ILE A 349 -17.52 19.07 3.85
C ILE A 349 -18.03 19.81 5.09
N THR A 350 -17.81 19.26 6.29
CA THR A 350 -18.36 19.87 7.53
C THR A 350 -17.57 21.11 7.95
N THR A 351 -16.25 21.05 7.82
CA THR A 351 -15.34 22.18 8.06
C THR A 351 -14.56 22.42 6.78
N MET A 352 -15.02 23.40 6.01
CA MET A 352 -14.38 23.84 4.77
C MET A 352 -13.07 24.58 5.07
N ASP A 353 -12.12 24.51 4.14
CA ASP A 353 -10.92 25.34 4.18
C ASP A 353 -11.20 26.67 3.46
N THR A 354 -11.02 27.77 4.18
CA THR A 354 -11.19 29.13 3.67
C THR A 354 -9.96 30.01 3.94
N ASP A 355 -8.82 29.40 4.28
CA ASP A 355 -7.56 30.10 4.58
C ASP A 355 -6.40 29.75 3.63
N SER A 356 -6.52 28.68 2.84
CA SER A 356 -5.48 28.25 1.91
C SER A 356 -6.01 27.52 0.66
N GLY A 357 -5.10 27.34 -0.32
CA GLY A 357 -5.33 26.57 -1.55
C GLY A 357 -6.45 27.05 -2.46
N THR A 358 -6.84 26.20 -3.41
CA THR A 358 -7.80 26.53 -4.46
C THR A 358 -8.87 25.44 -4.59
N VAL A 359 -10.11 25.85 -4.84
CA VAL A 359 -11.15 24.97 -5.39
C VAL A 359 -11.35 25.31 -6.86
N THR A 360 -11.32 24.31 -7.73
CA THR A 360 -11.43 24.47 -9.19
C THR A 360 -12.64 23.73 -9.75
N TYR A 361 -13.53 24.46 -10.42
CA TYR A 361 -14.61 23.87 -11.22
C TYR A 361 -14.19 23.78 -12.68
N ASP A 362 -14.28 22.59 -13.29
CA ASP A 362 -13.86 22.36 -14.68
C ASP A 362 -14.88 21.60 -15.54
N GLY A 363 -16.08 21.37 -15.01
CA GLY A 363 -17.11 20.66 -15.76
C GLY A 363 -17.78 21.54 -16.80
N THR A 364 -18.28 20.91 -17.86
CA THR A 364 -18.83 21.60 -19.05
C THR A 364 -20.37 21.68 -19.04
N GLY A 365 -21.02 21.26 -17.96
CA GLY A 365 -22.47 21.30 -17.79
C GLY A 365 -23.00 22.66 -17.34
N THR A 366 -24.33 22.74 -17.20
CA THR A 366 -25.01 23.85 -16.51
C THR A 366 -25.35 23.40 -15.09
N TYR A 367 -24.83 24.11 -14.11
CA TYR A 367 -25.02 23.86 -12.69
C TYR A 367 -25.76 25.03 -12.04
N THR A 368 -26.64 24.72 -11.09
CA THR A 368 -27.47 25.73 -10.39
C THR A 368 -26.97 26.08 -9.00
N GLN A 369 -25.76 25.64 -8.66
CA GLN A 369 -25.08 25.93 -7.39
C GLN A 369 -23.59 25.61 -7.51
N LEU A 370 -22.80 26.12 -6.57
CA LEU A 370 -21.44 25.66 -6.34
C LEU A 370 -21.46 24.41 -5.45
N ALA A 371 -21.09 23.26 -6.01
CA ALA A 371 -21.23 21.97 -5.33
C ALA A 371 -20.52 21.84 -3.97
N ALA A 372 -19.45 22.60 -3.71
CA ALA A 372 -18.64 22.55 -2.49
C ALA A 372 -19.05 23.63 -1.47
N GLY A 373 -20.20 24.28 -1.67
CA GLY A 373 -20.69 25.40 -0.86
C GLY A 373 -20.25 26.75 -1.45
N ASP A 374 -20.38 27.80 -0.64
CA ASP A 374 -20.25 29.18 -1.12
C ASP A 374 -19.13 29.97 -0.42
N ASN A 375 -18.24 29.27 0.29
CA ASN A 375 -17.13 29.90 1.02
C ASN A 375 -15.81 29.27 0.59
N TYR A 376 -14.85 30.09 0.17
CA TYR A 376 -13.57 29.65 -0.38
C TYR A 376 -12.41 30.51 0.08
N PHE A 377 -11.20 29.94 0.08
CA PHE A 377 -10.01 30.78 -0.02
C PHE A 377 -9.83 31.26 -1.45
N ASN A 378 -9.33 30.44 -2.37
CA ASN A 378 -9.36 30.77 -3.80
C ASN A 378 -10.42 29.92 -4.54
N LEU A 379 -11.11 30.55 -5.49
CA LEU A 379 -12.06 29.89 -6.38
C LEU A 379 -11.65 30.10 -7.83
N THR A 380 -11.53 29.01 -8.57
CA THR A 380 -11.28 29.03 -10.01
C THR A 380 -12.41 28.36 -10.77
N LEU A 381 -12.93 29.03 -11.79
CA LEU A 381 -13.81 28.46 -12.80
C LEU A 381 -13.02 28.28 -14.09
N ASN A 382 -12.91 27.05 -14.54
CA ASN A 382 -12.27 26.62 -15.77
C ASN A 382 -13.21 25.69 -16.56
N SER A 383 -14.49 26.03 -16.54
CA SER A 383 -15.60 25.23 -17.05
C SER A 383 -15.81 25.52 -18.53
N SER A 384 -15.00 24.93 -19.42
CA SER A 384 -15.10 25.21 -20.85
C SER A 384 -16.53 24.97 -21.37
N SER A 385 -17.19 26.03 -21.86
CA SER A 385 -18.63 26.07 -22.25
C SER A 385 -19.66 25.75 -21.14
N GLY A 386 -19.20 25.46 -19.91
CA GLY A 386 -20.07 25.24 -18.76
C GLY A 386 -20.55 26.55 -18.14
N SER A 387 -21.56 26.43 -17.29
CA SER A 387 -22.19 27.56 -16.59
C SER A 387 -22.47 27.17 -15.15
N ILE A 388 -22.18 28.07 -14.20
CA ILE A 388 -22.59 27.95 -12.81
C ILE A 388 -23.47 29.14 -12.48
N THR A 389 -24.69 28.88 -11.98
CA THR A 389 -25.53 29.91 -11.36
C THR A 389 -25.45 29.75 -9.85
N LEU A 390 -25.15 30.83 -9.12
CA LEU A 390 -25.14 30.80 -7.66
C LEU A 390 -26.57 30.68 -7.12
N ASP A 391 -26.72 29.93 -6.03
CA ASP A 391 -27.95 29.78 -5.25
C ASP A 391 -27.89 30.47 -3.87
N ALA A 392 -26.71 30.97 -3.50
CA ALA A 392 -26.48 31.78 -2.31
C ALA A 392 -25.36 32.82 -2.56
N ASN A 393 -25.14 33.69 -1.57
CA ASN A 393 -24.04 34.65 -1.60
C ASN A 393 -22.69 33.92 -1.54
N LEU A 394 -21.76 34.34 -2.39
CA LEU A 394 -20.42 33.77 -2.51
C LEU A 394 -19.40 34.61 -1.73
N ASP A 395 -18.61 33.95 -0.89
CA ASP A 395 -17.51 34.55 -0.14
C ASP A 395 -16.15 33.92 -0.53
N VAL A 396 -15.21 34.77 -0.96
CA VAL A 396 -13.88 34.37 -1.42
C VAL A 396 -12.81 35.19 -0.68
N ASN A 397 -12.23 34.61 0.37
CA ASN A 397 -11.18 35.22 1.20
C ASN A 397 -9.85 35.44 0.45
N GLY A 398 -9.71 34.82 -0.71
CA GLY A 398 -8.58 34.91 -1.61
C GLY A 398 -9.00 35.49 -2.96
N SER A 399 -8.55 34.85 -4.04
CA SER A 399 -8.81 35.31 -5.41
C SER A 399 -9.92 34.51 -6.08
N LEU A 400 -10.77 35.21 -6.84
CA LEU A 400 -11.75 34.64 -7.74
C LEU A 400 -11.25 34.76 -9.18
N THR A 401 -11.14 33.62 -9.88
CA THR A 401 -10.67 33.55 -11.26
C THR A 401 -11.66 32.81 -12.15
N ILE A 402 -12.20 33.49 -13.16
CA ILE A 402 -12.99 32.91 -14.25
C ILE A 402 -12.07 32.78 -15.46
N THR A 403 -11.46 31.60 -15.61
CA THR A 403 -10.59 31.26 -16.74
C THR A 403 -11.42 30.87 -17.96
N ASP A 404 -12.41 30.01 -17.76
CA ASP A 404 -13.36 29.60 -18.80
C ASP A 404 -14.79 29.43 -18.25
N GLY A 405 -15.78 29.47 -19.14
CA GLY A 405 -17.20 29.27 -18.82
C GLY A 405 -17.97 30.54 -18.45
N THR A 406 -19.13 30.35 -17.83
CA THR A 406 -20.02 31.42 -17.36
C THR A 406 -20.25 31.32 -15.86
N LEU A 407 -19.98 32.41 -15.13
CA LEU A 407 -20.48 32.61 -13.77
C LEU A 407 -21.72 33.51 -13.82
N ASN A 408 -22.85 33.02 -13.35
CA ASN A 408 -24.08 33.78 -13.17
C ASN A 408 -24.35 33.93 -11.68
N THR A 409 -24.51 35.17 -11.20
CA THR A 409 -24.76 35.42 -9.78
C THR A 409 -26.13 34.92 -9.32
N GLY A 410 -27.09 34.71 -10.23
CA GLY A 410 -28.46 34.40 -9.82
C GLY A 410 -29.11 35.49 -8.96
N ASN A 411 -28.57 36.73 -9.00
CA ASN A 411 -28.88 37.85 -8.10
C ASN A 411 -28.28 37.78 -6.69
N ASN A 412 -27.38 36.85 -6.42
CA ASN A 412 -26.66 36.78 -5.15
C ASN A 412 -25.40 37.65 -5.15
N ASP A 413 -24.98 38.07 -3.97
CA ASP A 413 -23.79 38.90 -3.79
C ASP A 413 -22.49 38.07 -3.86
N ILE A 414 -21.38 38.73 -4.20
CA ILE A 414 -20.04 38.15 -4.20
C ILE A 414 -19.10 39.04 -3.37
N ASN A 415 -18.39 38.45 -2.42
CA ASN A 415 -17.30 39.08 -1.68
C ASN A 415 -15.96 38.51 -2.16
N VAL A 416 -14.98 39.38 -2.45
CA VAL A 416 -13.63 38.99 -2.87
C VAL A 416 -12.56 39.85 -2.18
N ALA A 417 -11.76 39.22 -1.31
CA ALA A 417 -10.76 39.92 -0.50
C ALA A 417 -9.40 40.11 -1.19
N LYS A 418 -9.13 39.43 -2.31
CA LYS A 418 -7.92 39.62 -3.14
C LYS A 418 -8.29 39.86 -4.61
N ASN A 419 -7.51 39.31 -5.53
CA ASN A 419 -7.65 39.63 -6.95
C ASN A 419 -8.92 39.01 -7.56
N TRP A 420 -9.57 39.79 -8.42
CA TRP A 420 -10.60 39.34 -9.36
C TRP A 420 -10.01 39.24 -10.76
N THR A 421 -10.22 38.09 -11.40
CA THR A 421 -9.83 37.87 -12.80
C THR A 421 -11.01 37.25 -13.54
N ASN A 422 -11.58 37.98 -14.50
CA ASN A 422 -12.61 37.45 -15.39
C ASN A 422 -12.17 37.50 -16.86
N ASN A 423 -11.85 36.33 -17.42
CA ASN A 423 -11.43 36.15 -18.80
C ASN A 423 -12.56 35.69 -19.74
N LYS A 424 -13.76 35.40 -19.22
CA LYS A 424 -14.93 34.94 -20.00
C LYS A 424 -16.20 35.69 -19.62
N ASN A 425 -17.29 34.96 -19.34
CA ASN A 425 -18.63 35.52 -19.16
C ASN A 425 -18.94 35.62 -17.67
N PHE A 426 -19.30 36.82 -17.24
CA PHE A 426 -19.87 37.08 -15.92
C PHE A 426 -21.23 37.73 -16.07
N ILE A 427 -22.28 37.08 -15.54
CA ILE A 427 -23.65 37.58 -15.54
C ILE A 427 -23.94 38.07 -14.12
N SER A 428 -23.86 39.39 -13.92
CA SER A 428 -24.00 40.04 -12.61
C SER A 428 -25.41 40.05 -12.05
N GLY A 429 -26.44 40.02 -12.91
CA GLY A 429 -27.84 40.11 -12.48
C GLY A 429 -28.09 41.39 -11.67
N THR A 430 -28.65 41.24 -10.47
CA THR A 430 -28.76 42.33 -9.47
C THR A 430 -27.82 42.15 -8.26
N GLY A 431 -26.94 41.14 -8.30
CA GLY A 431 -26.01 40.84 -7.22
C GLY A 431 -24.89 41.86 -7.13
N LYS A 432 -24.52 42.24 -5.91
CA LYS A 432 -23.43 43.18 -5.64
C LYS A 432 -22.08 42.45 -5.58
N VAL A 433 -21.05 43.05 -6.16
CA VAL A 433 -19.66 42.59 -5.96
C VAL A 433 -18.98 43.51 -4.95
N THR A 434 -18.49 42.96 -3.84
CA THR A 434 -17.78 43.69 -2.79
C THR A 434 -16.32 43.27 -2.77
N PHE A 435 -15.42 44.24 -2.87
CA PHE A 435 -13.98 44.04 -2.70
C PHE A 435 -13.59 44.41 -1.26
N ASP A 436 -13.61 43.44 -0.36
CA ASP A 436 -13.49 43.65 1.09
C ASP A 436 -12.07 43.48 1.66
N GLY A 437 -11.06 43.47 0.78
CA GLY A 437 -9.64 43.43 1.15
C GLY A 437 -8.76 44.23 0.19
N ASP A 438 -7.48 43.86 0.12
CA ASP A 438 -6.50 44.46 -0.81
C ASP A 438 -6.68 43.83 -2.21
N SER A 439 -7.72 44.25 -2.90
CA SER A 439 -8.17 43.64 -4.16
C SER A 439 -7.67 44.37 -5.39
N ASN A 440 -7.25 43.62 -6.41
CA ASN A 440 -7.03 44.14 -7.76
C ASN A 440 -8.01 43.50 -8.74
N ILE A 441 -8.59 44.31 -9.63
CA ILE A 441 -9.34 43.82 -10.79
C ILE A 441 -8.33 43.66 -11.93
N ILE A 442 -7.95 42.41 -12.24
CA ILE A 442 -6.96 42.10 -13.28
C ILE A 442 -7.60 42.20 -14.67
N THR A 443 -8.82 41.69 -14.82
CA THR A 443 -9.61 41.73 -16.07
C THR A 443 -11.09 41.49 -15.80
N GLY A 444 -11.97 42.00 -16.68
CA GLY A 444 -13.43 42.03 -16.54
C GLY A 444 -13.91 43.07 -15.52
N GLY A 445 -15.23 43.24 -15.36
CA GLY A 445 -15.84 44.15 -14.38
C GLY A 445 -16.26 45.54 -14.90
N THR A 446 -15.78 45.97 -16.08
CA THR A 446 -15.96 47.34 -16.59
C THR A 446 -16.13 47.47 -18.12
N GLY A 447 -16.67 46.45 -18.81
CA GLY A 447 -17.10 46.57 -20.22
C GLY A 447 -18.31 45.69 -20.57
N ASP A 448 -18.98 46.00 -21.71
CA ASP A 448 -20.33 45.61 -22.19
C ASP A 448 -20.82 44.14 -22.11
N SER A 449 -20.06 43.22 -21.52
CA SER A 449 -20.45 41.81 -21.31
C SER A 449 -19.97 41.20 -19.99
N ASN A 450 -19.28 41.99 -19.16
CA ASN A 450 -18.65 41.58 -17.91
C ASN A 450 -18.81 42.61 -16.80
N ASP A 451 -19.78 43.52 -16.93
CA ASP A 451 -19.99 44.63 -16.00
C ASP A 451 -20.52 44.16 -14.65
N PHE A 452 -19.96 44.74 -13.58
CA PHE A 452 -20.59 44.69 -12.28
C PHE A 452 -21.93 45.44 -12.31
N TYR A 453 -22.94 44.89 -11.64
CA TYR A 453 -24.21 45.59 -11.45
C TYR A 453 -24.07 46.71 -10.41
N ASP A 454 -23.48 46.37 -9.27
CA ASP A 454 -23.08 47.28 -8.19
C ASP A 454 -21.73 46.81 -7.62
N VAL A 455 -20.87 47.76 -7.25
CA VAL A 455 -19.51 47.50 -6.75
C VAL A 455 -19.18 48.39 -5.57
N THR A 456 -18.53 47.85 -4.54
CA THR A 456 -17.98 48.63 -3.42
C THR A 456 -16.60 48.17 -3.05
#